data_AF-A0AA35QSD2-F1
#
_entry.id   AF-A0AA35QSD2-F1
#
_cell.length_a   1.000
_cell.length_b   1.000
_cell.length_c   1.000
_cell.angle_alpha   90.00
_cell.angle_beta   90.00
_cell.angle_gamma   90.00
#
_symmetry.space_group_name_H-M   'P 1'
#
loop_
_entity.id
_entity.type
_entity.pdbx_description
1 polymer ?
#
loop_
_entity_poly.entity_id
_entity_poly.type
_entity_poly.pdbx_seq_one_letter_code
_entity_poly.pdbx_strand_id
1 'polypeptide(L)'
;MCTSCSKPLPQLHGNVVVLGAGDTAFDCATSALRCGARRVFVVFRKGFTNIRAVPEEMELAREEMCEFMPFHSPKKVHLKSGCISAIEFCRTEQLESGEWVEDEEQTVKLKADFVISAFGSQLQDQGIIGAMAPLLFNKWGFPEVDPETMATSEPNIWCGGDIAGVANTTVESVNDGKQASWFIHQYLQSLHGIFIPPEPQLPKFFTPVDTVDISVEFVGLKFENPFGLASATPTTSSAMIRRAFEAGWAFAVTKTFGLDKDIVTNVSPRIVRGTTSGHTFGPGQGSFLNIELISEKTAGYWLQSVSELKRDFPSKVVVASVMCGYSKEDWTELCQLAERPVPMLWN
;
A
#
# COMPACT_ATOMS: atom_id res chain seq x y z
N MET A 1 -2.12 -19.21 18.23
CA MET A 1 -2.91 -20.47 18.38
C MET A 1 -2.07 -21.49 19.13
N CYS A 2 -2.57 -22.06 20.22
CA CYS A 2 -1.93 -23.19 20.90
C CYS A 2 -2.40 -24.47 20.22
N THR A 3 -1.63 -25.00 19.27
CA THR A 3 -1.94 -26.27 18.58
C THR A 3 -1.71 -27.50 19.46
N SER A 4 -1.01 -27.33 20.58
CA SER A 4 -0.63 -28.40 21.51
C SER A 4 -1.58 -28.57 22.70
N CYS A 5 -2.58 -27.69 22.87
CA CYS A 5 -3.50 -27.76 24.00
C CYS A 5 -4.97 -27.62 23.55
N SER A 6 -5.80 -28.61 23.87
CA SER A 6 -7.26 -28.54 23.68
C SER A 6 -7.87 -27.64 24.75
N LYS A 7 -7.80 -26.32 24.56
CA LYS A 7 -8.49 -25.38 25.45
C LYS A 7 -9.97 -25.34 25.07
N PRO A 8 -10.90 -25.63 25.99
CA PRO A 8 -12.32 -25.46 25.71
C PRO A 8 -12.61 -23.98 25.45
N LEU A 9 -13.60 -23.71 24.60
CA LEU A 9 -14.08 -22.35 24.38
C LEU A 9 -14.67 -21.79 25.70
N PRO A 10 -14.38 -20.52 26.06
CA PRO A 10 -15.03 -19.88 27.19
C PRO A 10 -16.56 -19.99 27.09
N GLN A 11 -17.23 -20.20 28.22
CA GLN A 11 -18.69 -20.33 28.29
C GLN A 11 -19.26 -19.04 28.89
N LEU A 12 -19.72 -18.12 28.03
CA LEU A 12 -20.20 -16.79 28.43
C LEU A 12 -21.73 -16.70 28.40
N HIS A 13 -22.44 -17.62 29.05
CA HIS A 13 -23.90 -17.67 29.03
C HIS A 13 -24.56 -16.52 29.79
N GLY A 14 -25.36 -15.71 29.08
CA GLY A 14 -26.11 -14.60 29.67
C GLY A 14 -25.82 -13.27 28.98
N ASN A 15 -25.86 -12.19 29.76
CA ASN A 15 -25.58 -10.83 29.30
C ASN A 15 -24.09 -10.51 29.49
N VAL A 16 -23.41 -10.16 28.41
CA VAL A 16 -22.01 -9.71 28.45
C VAL A 16 -21.96 -8.19 28.25
N VAL A 17 -21.20 -7.50 29.08
CA VAL A 17 -20.92 -6.07 28.92
C VAL A 17 -19.46 -5.90 28.51
N VAL A 18 -19.22 -5.28 27.37
CA VAL A 18 -17.89 -4.91 26.89
C VAL A 18 -17.68 -3.42 27.06
N LEU A 19 -16.62 -3.04 27.74
CA LEU A 19 -16.30 -1.64 28.06
C LEU A 19 -15.22 -1.13 27.10
N GLY A 20 -15.58 -0.23 26.19
CA GLY A 20 -14.66 0.33 25.20
C GLY A 20 -15.33 0.70 23.88
N ALA A 21 -14.55 1.35 23.01
CA ALA A 21 -14.99 1.80 21.69
C ALA A 21 -13.85 1.81 20.66
N GLY A 22 -12.85 0.95 20.82
CA GLY A 22 -11.82 0.68 19.81
C GLY A 22 -11.92 -0.77 19.34
N ASP A 23 -11.07 -1.17 18.40
CA ASP A 23 -11.10 -2.49 17.75
C ASP A 23 -11.20 -3.64 18.76
N THR A 24 -10.39 -3.62 19.81
CA THR A 24 -10.44 -4.61 20.91
C THR A 24 -11.83 -4.80 21.51
N ALA A 25 -12.63 -3.73 21.64
CA ALA A 25 -13.96 -3.80 22.22
C ALA A 25 -14.95 -4.48 21.26
N PHE A 26 -14.87 -4.19 19.96
CA PHE A 26 -15.75 -4.79 18.96
C PHE A 26 -15.40 -6.27 18.73
N ASP A 27 -14.11 -6.60 18.66
CA ASP A 27 -13.62 -7.99 18.64
C ASP A 27 -14.09 -8.78 19.86
N CYS A 28 -14.00 -8.18 21.06
CA CYS A 28 -14.48 -8.81 22.28
C CYS A 28 -16.00 -9.03 22.24
N ALA A 29 -16.75 -8.11 21.64
CA ALA A 29 -18.21 -8.21 21.54
C ALA A 29 -18.64 -9.37 20.62
N THR A 30 -18.10 -9.43 19.40
CA THR A 30 -18.39 -10.49 18.42
C THR A 30 -17.84 -11.86 18.88
N SER A 31 -16.69 -11.87 19.55
CA SER A 31 -16.12 -13.09 20.17
C SER A 31 -16.98 -13.61 21.32
N ALA A 32 -17.58 -12.72 22.12
CA ALA A 32 -18.47 -13.13 23.21
C ALA A 32 -19.70 -13.88 22.70
N LEU A 33 -20.24 -13.49 21.53
CA LEU A 33 -21.34 -14.22 20.88
C LEU A 33 -20.93 -15.65 20.52
N ARG A 34 -19.71 -15.87 20.00
CA ARG A 34 -19.19 -17.23 19.73
C ARG A 34 -19.05 -18.06 21.00
N CYS A 35 -18.78 -17.41 22.13
CA CYS A 35 -18.70 -18.05 23.45
C CYS A 35 -20.08 -18.36 24.07
N GLY A 36 -21.19 -18.15 23.34
CA GLY A 36 -22.54 -18.48 23.78
C GLY A 36 -23.25 -17.37 24.57
N ALA A 37 -22.80 -16.12 24.44
CA ALA A 37 -23.49 -14.96 24.99
C ALA A 37 -24.90 -14.83 24.39
N ARG A 38 -25.88 -14.56 25.26
CA ARG A 38 -27.28 -14.35 24.86
C ARG A 38 -27.49 -12.94 24.31
N ARG A 39 -26.82 -11.96 24.93
CA ARG A 39 -26.79 -10.55 24.53
C ARG A 39 -25.46 -9.93 24.90
N VAL A 40 -25.01 -9.01 24.06
CA VAL A 40 -23.77 -8.26 24.28
C VAL A 40 -24.08 -6.76 24.24
N PHE A 41 -23.63 -6.04 25.26
CA PHE A 41 -23.72 -4.59 25.37
C PHE A 41 -22.34 -3.99 25.23
N VAL A 42 -22.13 -3.15 24.23
CA VAL A 42 -20.90 -2.38 24.05
C VAL A 42 -21.12 -0.99 24.65
N VAL A 43 -20.45 -0.72 25.77
CA VAL A 43 -20.67 0.46 26.59
C VAL A 43 -19.43 1.35 26.53
N PHE A 44 -19.64 2.65 26.28
CA PHE A 44 -18.54 3.59 26.14
C PHE A 44 -18.89 4.97 26.70
N ARG A 45 -17.87 5.63 27.24
CA ARG A 45 -17.99 6.89 28.00
C ARG A 45 -18.24 8.15 27.17
N LYS A 46 -18.32 8.03 25.84
CA LYS A 46 -18.52 9.16 24.90
C LYS A 46 -19.66 8.85 23.93
N GLY A 47 -19.90 9.72 22.95
CA GLY A 47 -20.89 9.52 21.90
C GLY A 47 -20.43 8.57 20.80
N PHE A 48 -21.36 8.19 19.92
CA PHE A 48 -21.08 7.36 18.73
C PHE A 48 -20.05 8.00 17.79
N THR A 49 -20.05 9.33 17.67
CA THR A 49 -19.09 10.09 16.87
C THR A 49 -17.67 10.06 17.43
N ASN A 50 -17.47 9.48 18.62
CA ASN A 50 -16.18 9.34 19.29
C ASN A 50 -15.65 7.90 19.31
N ILE A 51 -16.29 6.99 18.58
CA ILE A 51 -15.79 5.63 18.38
C ILE A 51 -14.43 5.73 17.67
N ARG A 52 -13.44 4.99 18.18
CA ARG A 52 -12.07 4.97 17.66
C ARG A 52 -11.88 3.95 16.55
N ALA A 53 -12.65 2.87 16.58
CA ALA A 53 -12.62 1.86 15.53
C ALA A 53 -13.16 2.44 14.22
N VAL A 54 -12.70 1.86 13.10
CA VAL A 54 -13.22 2.21 11.79
C VAL A 54 -14.70 1.80 11.65
N PRO A 55 -15.51 2.49 10.83
CA PRO A 55 -16.93 2.18 10.69
C PRO A 55 -17.22 0.73 10.32
N GLU A 56 -16.35 0.11 9.53
CA GLU A 56 -16.46 -1.28 9.10
C GLU A 56 -16.36 -2.26 10.28
N GLU A 57 -15.55 -1.95 11.29
CA GLU A 57 -15.38 -2.75 12.50
C GLU A 57 -16.61 -2.65 13.41
N MET A 58 -17.15 -1.45 13.58
CA MET A 58 -18.40 -1.24 14.32
C MET A 58 -19.59 -1.95 13.64
N GLU A 59 -19.63 -1.94 12.30
CA GLU A 59 -20.70 -2.55 11.52
C GLU A 59 -20.84 -4.04 11.80
N LEU A 60 -19.73 -4.78 11.93
CA LEU A 60 -19.76 -6.21 12.27
C LEU A 60 -20.51 -6.49 13.58
N ALA A 61 -20.22 -5.73 14.64
CA ALA A 61 -20.91 -5.87 15.92
C ALA A 61 -22.40 -5.47 15.81
N ARG A 62 -22.73 -4.49 14.96
CA ARG A 62 -24.09 -4.03 14.72
C ARG A 62 -24.92 -5.09 13.97
N GLU A 63 -24.38 -5.68 12.91
CA GLU A 63 -25.03 -6.74 12.13
C GLU A 63 -25.31 -7.98 12.98
N GLU A 64 -24.44 -8.26 13.96
CA GLU A 64 -24.61 -9.33 14.94
C GLU A 64 -25.49 -8.94 16.15
N MET A 65 -26.20 -7.82 16.06
CA MET A 65 -27.18 -7.34 17.04
C MET A 65 -26.60 -7.04 18.42
N CYS A 66 -25.35 -6.57 18.50
CA CYS A 66 -24.82 -6.00 19.74
C CYS A 66 -25.55 -4.69 20.07
N GLU A 67 -25.88 -4.49 21.35
CA GLU A 67 -26.52 -3.28 21.83
C GLU A 67 -25.46 -2.23 22.20
N PHE A 68 -25.59 -0.99 21.73
CA PHE A 68 -24.62 0.08 22.00
C PHE A 68 -25.15 1.06 23.04
N MET A 69 -24.37 1.33 24.08
CA MET A 69 -24.72 2.28 25.15
C MET A 69 -23.67 3.39 25.25
N PRO A 70 -23.83 4.49 24.49
CA PRO A 70 -22.93 5.65 24.58
C PRO A 70 -23.16 6.42 25.88
N PHE A 71 -22.25 7.32 26.23
CA PHE A 71 -22.36 8.24 27.37
C PHE A 71 -22.47 7.59 28.75
N HIS A 72 -21.80 6.45 28.97
CA HIS A 72 -21.83 5.74 30.25
C HIS A 72 -20.41 5.46 30.75
N SER A 73 -20.11 5.89 31.99
CA SER A 73 -18.85 5.61 32.68
C SER A 73 -19.07 4.58 33.80
N PRO A 74 -18.30 3.48 33.87
CA PRO A 74 -18.50 2.42 34.86
C PRO A 74 -18.12 2.87 36.27
N LYS A 75 -19.01 2.65 37.25
CA LYS A 75 -18.82 3.04 38.65
C LYS A 75 -18.69 1.85 39.60
N LYS A 76 -19.54 0.83 39.46
CA LYS A 76 -19.55 -0.30 40.41
C LYS A 76 -20.01 -1.60 39.79
N VAL A 77 -19.25 -2.68 40.03
CA VAL A 77 -19.67 -4.05 39.71
C VAL A 77 -20.40 -4.64 40.92
N HIS A 78 -21.63 -5.11 40.70
CA HIS A 78 -22.47 -5.70 41.74
C HIS A 78 -22.39 -7.22 41.68
N LEU A 79 -22.00 -7.83 42.79
CA LEU A 79 -21.91 -9.27 42.92
C LEU A 79 -23.12 -9.84 43.66
N LYS A 80 -23.58 -11.02 43.25
CA LYS A 80 -24.55 -11.84 43.97
C LYS A 80 -24.01 -13.27 44.04
N SER A 81 -23.86 -13.80 45.25
CA SER A 81 -23.31 -15.14 45.48
C SER A 81 -21.94 -15.37 44.82
N GLY A 82 -21.09 -14.33 44.78
CA GLY A 82 -19.75 -14.40 44.17
C GLY A 82 -19.71 -14.23 42.65
N CYS A 83 -20.86 -14.15 41.97
CA CYS A 83 -20.94 -13.91 40.52
C CYS A 83 -21.37 -12.47 40.22
N ILE A 84 -20.95 -11.93 39.07
CA ILE A 84 -21.45 -10.64 38.59
C ILE A 84 -22.96 -10.77 38.33
N SER A 85 -23.71 -9.77 38.77
CA SER A 85 -25.17 -9.71 38.59
C SER A 85 -25.63 -8.42 37.90
N ALA A 86 -24.83 -7.37 38.01
CA ALA A 86 -25.03 -6.10 37.34
C ALA A 86 -23.75 -5.26 37.36
N ILE A 87 -23.70 -4.27 36.48
CA ILE A 87 -22.74 -3.17 36.53
C ILE A 87 -23.51 -1.85 36.53
N GLU A 88 -23.05 -0.93 37.37
CA GLU A 88 -23.61 0.40 37.55
C GLU A 88 -22.72 1.42 36.86
N PHE A 89 -23.37 2.35 36.16
CA PHE A 89 -22.76 3.43 35.41
C PHE A 89 -23.33 4.76 35.88
N CYS A 90 -22.55 5.82 35.70
CA CYS A 90 -23.08 7.18 35.67
C CYS A 90 -23.12 7.68 34.22
N ARG A 91 -23.99 8.65 33.96
CA ARG A 91 -24.04 9.32 32.66
C ARG A 91 -22.80 10.21 32.49
N THR A 92 -22.32 10.32 31.26
CA THR A 92 -21.32 11.32 30.86
C THR A 92 -21.90 12.31 29.88
N GLU A 93 -21.36 13.53 29.88
CA GLU A 93 -21.70 14.55 28.90
C GLU A 93 -20.50 15.43 28.57
N GLN A 94 -20.56 16.10 27.42
CA GLN A 94 -19.55 17.05 27.01
C GLN A 94 -20.06 18.46 27.23
N LEU A 95 -19.34 19.24 28.01
CA LEU A 95 -19.62 20.66 28.22
C LEU A 95 -19.31 21.46 26.95
N GLU A 96 -19.81 22.70 26.86
CA GLU A 96 -19.51 23.61 25.75
C GLU A 96 -18.00 23.87 25.57
N SER A 97 -17.22 23.77 26.66
CA SER A 97 -15.75 23.87 26.65
C SER A 97 -15.07 22.69 25.93
N GLY A 98 -15.80 21.61 25.63
CA GLY A 98 -15.27 20.36 25.12
C GLY A 98 -14.82 19.38 26.21
N GLU A 99 -14.83 19.78 27.49
CA GLU A 99 -14.53 18.93 28.63
C GLU A 99 -15.62 17.87 28.85
N TRP A 100 -15.21 16.67 29.25
CA TRP A 100 -16.13 15.57 29.56
C TRP A 100 -16.33 15.47 31.06
N VAL A 101 -17.59 15.51 31.50
CA VAL A 101 -17.96 15.39 32.92
C VAL A 101 -18.81 14.16 33.16
N GLU A 102 -18.81 13.70 34.42
CA GLU A 102 -19.64 12.61 34.92
C GLU A 102 -20.75 13.19 35.80
N ASP A 103 -22.00 12.83 35.51
CA ASP A 103 -23.14 13.16 36.36
C ASP A 103 -23.43 11.99 37.30
N GLU A 104 -23.00 12.13 38.55
CA GLU A 104 -23.13 11.08 39.57
C GLU A 104 -24.56 10.88 40.07
N GLU A 105 -25.49 11.82 39.82
CA GLU A 105 -26.90 11.67 40.17
C GLU A 105 -27.64 10.83 39.12
N GLN A 106 -27.23 10.93 37.85
CA GLN A 106 -27.78 10.15 36.74
C GLN A 106 -27.10 8.78 36.62
N THR A 107 -27.61 7.80 37.37
CA THR A 107 -27.08 6.43 37.37
C THR A 107 -27.95 5.44 36.61
N VAL A 108 -27.30 4.44 35.99
CA VAL A 108 -27.95 3.31 35.30
C VAL A 108 -27.35 2.00 35.80
N LYS A 109 -28.22 1.08 36.21
CA LYS A 109 -27.82 -0.28 36.61
C LYS A 109 -28.20 -1.30 35.53
N LEU A 110 -27.20 -1.82 34.83
CA LEU A 110 -27.37 -2.81 33.76
C LEU A 110 -27.13 -4.22 34.29
N LYS A 111 -28.08 -5.14 34.06
CA LYS A 111 -27.93 -6.56 34.42
C LYS A 111 -26.91 -7.21 33.50
N ALA A 112 -25.90 -7.83 34.09
CA ALA A 112 -24.77 -8.47 33.39
C ALA A 112 -24.31 -9.70 34.17
N ASP A 113 -23.89 -10.72 33.43
CA ASP A 113 -23.28 -11.95 33.96
C ASP A 113 -21.76 -11.92 33.77
N PHE A 114 -21.29 -11.21 32.74
CA PHE A 114 -19.88 -11.02 32.43
C PHE A 114 -19.56 -9.56 32.10
N VAL A 115 -18.36 -9.12 32.47
CA VAL A 115 -17.82 -7.79 32.12
C VAL A 115 -16.44 -8.00 31.49
N ILE A 116 -16.24 -7.45 30.30
CA ILE A 116 -14.97 -7.46 29.57
C ILE A 116 -14.46 -6.04 29.47
N SER A 117 -13.27 -5.78 30.02
CA SER A 117 -12.60 -4.49 29.89
C SER A 117 -11.75 -4.46 28.62
N ALA A 118 -12.01 -3.51 27.73
CA ALA A 118 -11.30 -3.32 26.46
C ALA A 118 -10.81 -1.87 26.30
N PHE A 119 -10.21 -1.32 27.37
CA PHE A 119 -9.70 0.05 27.38
C PHE A 119 -8.39 0.25 26.61
N GLY A 120 -7.70 -0.85 26.28
CA GLY A 120 -6.41 -0.88 25.61
C GLY A 120 -5.34 -1.53 26.48
N SER A 121 -4.11 -1.50 25.98
CA SER A 121 -2.94 -2.12 26.61
C SER A 121 -1.88 -1.07 26.93
N GLN A 122 -1.07 -1.31 27.97
CA GLN A 122 0.03 -0.46 28.40
C GLN A 122 1.19 -1.32 28.90
N LEU A 123 2.41 -0.78 28.86
CA LEU A 123 3.57 -1.38 29.51
C LEU A 123 3.64 -0.92 30.97
N GLN A 124 3.45 -1.83 31.92
CA GLN A 124 3.49 -1.52 33.36
C GLN A 124 4.43 -2.42 34.17
N ASP A 125 4.84 -3.55 33.59
CA ASP A 125 5.73 -4.52 34.25
C ASP A 125 7.11 -3.90 34.50
N GLN A 126 7.44 -3.70 35.78
CA GLN A 126 8.68 -3.05 36.19
C GLN A 126 9.93 -3.88 35.88
N GLY A 127 9.80 -5.20 35.78
CA GLY A 127 10.89 -6.08 35.36
C GLY A 127 11.22 -5.89 33.89
N ILE A 128 10.19 -5.77 33.03
CA ILE A 128 10.37 -5.49 31.60
C ILE A 128 10.94 -4.08 31.40
N ILE A 129 10.36 -3.07 32.07
CA ILE A 129 10.87 -1.69 31.99
C ILE A 129 12.33 -1.62 32.47
N GLY A 130 12.64 -2.29 33.58
CA GLY A 130 14.01 -2.38 34.11
C GLY A 130 14.98 -3.07 33.15
N ALA A 131 14.53 -4.07 32.40
CA ALA A 131 15.34 -4.75 31.39
C ALA A 131 15.63 -3.88 30.15
N MET A 132 14.89 -2.79 29.96
CA MET A 132 15.10 -1.81 28.89
C MET A 132 15.99 -0.65 29.32
N ALA A 133 16.49 -0.61 30.56
CA ALA A 133 17.45 0.43 30.96
C ALA A 133 18.73 0.34 30.11
N PRO A 134 19.34 1.48 29.69
CA PRO A 134 19.07 2.86 30.13
C PRO A 134 18.16 3.67 29.19
N LEU A 135 17.28 3.03 28.40
CA LEU A 135 16.41 3.75 27.46
C LEU A 135 15.60 4.86 28.13
N LEU A 136 15.48 6.00 27.44
CA LEU A 136 14.56 7.07 27.84
C LEU A 136 13.12 6.69 27.51
N PHE A 137 12.20 7.08 28.39
CA PHE A 137 10.76 6.84 28.24
C PHE A 137 10.03 8.18 28.26
N ASN A 138 9.02 8.30 27.39
CA ASN A 138 8.19 9.49 27.32
C ASN A 138 7.19 9.55 28.49
N LYS A 139 6.47 10.66 28.59
CA LYS A 139 5.43 10.88 29.62
C LYS A 139 4.29 9.86 29.62
N TRP A 140 4.15 9.06 28.57
CA TRP A 140 3.13 8.04 28.41
C TRP A 140 3.62 6.63 28.77
N GLY A 141 4.88 6.48 29.17
CA GLY A 141 5.46 5.21 29.59
C GLY A 141 5.92 4.32 28.43
N PHE A 142 6.16 4.89 27.24
CA PHE A 142 6.75 4.19 26.10
C PHE A 142 8.19 4.65 25.85
N PRO A 143 9.07 3.81 25.29
CA PRO A 143 10.41 4.23 24.87
C PRO A 143 10.34 5.42 23.92
N GLU A 144 11.21 6.41 24.14
CA GLU A 144 11.37 7.53 23.20
C GLU A 144 12.08 7.03 21.93
N VAL A 145 11.50 7.35 20.78
CA VAL A 145 12.03 6.99 19.47
C VAL A 145 12.05 8.20 18.55
N ASP A 146 13.05 8.25 17.69
CA ASP A 146 13.07 9.15 16.55
C ASP A 146 12.09 8.65 15.47
N PRO A 147 11.13 9.48 15.00
CA PRO A 147 10.06 9.04 14.11
C PRO A 147 10.51 8.79 12.66
N GLU A 148 11.73 9.18 12.28
CA GLU A 148 12.28 8.90 10.95
C GLU A 148 13.12 7.62 10.96
N THR A 149 13.88 7.40 12.03
CA THR A 149 14.87 6.32 12.10
C THR A 149 14.43 5.13 12.96
N MET A 150 13.41 5.32 13.80
CA MET A 150 12.99 4.42 14.88
C MET A 150 14.06 4.19 15.96
N ALA A 151 15.13 5.00 15.95
CA ALA A 151 16.22 4.89 16.90
C ALA A 151 15.78 5.38 18.28
N THR A 152 16.24 4.71 19.33
CA THR A 152 16.01 5.13 20.72
C THR A 152 17.08 6.11 21.19
N SER A 153 17.10 6.43 22.49
CA SER A 153 18.19 7.18 23.12
C SER A 153 19.54 6.46 23.06
N GLU A 154 19.55 5.13 22.86
CA GLU A 154 20.77 4.34 22.74
C GLU A 154 21.10 4.06 21.25
N PRO A 155 22.34 4.31 20.81
CA PRO A 155 22.71 4.36 19.39
C PRO A 155 22.64 3.00 18.65
N ASN A 156 22.49 1.91 19.40
CA ASN A 156 22.43 0.54 18.88
C ASN A 156 21.10 -0.15 19.20
N ILE A 157 20.08 0.62 19.61
CA ILE A 157 18.75 0.10 19.96
C ILE A 157 17.67 0.88 19.19
N TRP A 158 16.77 0.14 18.55
CA TRP A 158 15.60 0.65 17.84
C TRP A 158 14.32 0.06 18.44
N CYS A 159 13.22 0.78 18.29
CA CYS A 159 11.92 0.37 18.82
C CYS A 159 10.81 0.77 17.84
N GLY A 160 9.82 -0.10 17.63
CA GLY A 160 8.75 0.10 16.66
C GLY A 160 7.52 -0.76 16.98
N GLY A 161 6.38 -0.42 16.38
CA GLY A 161 5.08 -1.02 16.68
C GLY A 161 4.43 -0.47 17.94
N ASP A 162 3.43 -1.19 18.47
CA ASP A 162 2.64 -0.76 19.63
C ASP A 162 3.50 -0.31 20.83
N ILE A 163 4.66 -0.95 21.03
CA ILE A 163 5.58 -0.64 22.13
C ILE A 163 6.22 0.75 22.00
N ALA A 164 6.39 1.26 20.79
CA ALA A 164 6.86 2.63 20.55
C ALA A 164 5.76 3.68 20.79
N GLY A 165 4.50 3.26 20.91
CA GLY A 165 3.36 4.14 21.18
C GLY A 165 2.99 5.07 20.02
N VAL A 166 3.53 4.83 18.83
CA VAL A 166 3.25 5.61 17.60
C VAL A 166 2.27 4.90 16.66
N ALA A 167 2.38 3.58 16.55
CA ALA A 167 1.50 2.75 15.74
C ALA A 167 0.22 2.37 16.50
N ASN A 168 -0.91 2.34 15.79
CA ASN A 168 -2.18 1.80 16.29
C ASN A 168 -2.72 0.68 15.41
N THR A 169 -2.04 0.39 14.29
CA THR A 169 -2.45 -0.61 13.31
C THR A 169 -1.30 -1.57 12.99
N THR A 170 -1.65 -2.74 12.48
CA THR A 170 -0.66 -3.72 12.02
C THR A 170 0.21 -3.17 10.89
N VAL A 171 -0.35 -2.40 9.95
CA VAL A 171 0.40 -1.84 8.83
C VAL A 171 1.43 -0.81 9.28
N GLU A 172 1.10 0.03 10.27
CA GLU A 172 2.04 0.97 10.88
C GLU A 172 3.15 0.22 11.62
N SER A 173 2.81 -0.79 12.43
CA SER A 173 3.81 -1.61 13.12
C SER A 173 4.76 -2.33 12.16
N VAL A 174 4.25 -2.85 11.03
CA VAL A 174 5.07 -3.43 9.97
C VAL A 174 5.97 -2.37 9.33
N ASN A 175 5.46 -1.16 9.12
CA ASN A 175 6.23 -0.06 8.57
C ASN A 175 7.34 0.41 9.53
N ASP A 176 7.10 0.47 10.84
CA ASP A 176 8.12 0.80 11.84
C ASP A 176 9.28 -0.20 11.77
N GLY A 177 8.97 -1.49 11.71
CA GLY A 177 10.00 -2.53 11.54
C GLY A 177 10.75 -2.39 10.21
N LYS A 178 10.04 -2.09 9.12
CA LYS A 178 10.64 -1.83 7.81
C LYS A 178 11.58 -0.62 7.86
N GLN A 179 11.17 0.47 8.50
CA GLN A 179 11.96 1.70 8.64
C GLN A 179 13.22 1.43 9.49
N ALA A 180 13.04 0.84 10.67
CA ALA A 180 14.13 0.47 11.57
C ALA A 180 15.17 -0.43 10.89
N SER A 181 14.73 -1.36 10.03
CA SER A 181 15.64 -2.29 9.34
C SER A 181 16.71 -1.59 8.50
N TRP A 182 16.38 -0.44 7.88
CA TRP A 182 17.34 0.33 7.09
C TRP A 182 18.41 0.97 7.97
N PHE A 183 18.02 1.57 9.11
CA PHE A 183 18.97 2.23 10.01
C PHE A 183 19.77 1.25 10.85
N ILE A 184 19.18 0.10 11.22
CA ILE A 184 19.92 -1.03 11.78
C ILE A 184 20.99 -1.49 10.78
N HIS A 185 20.63 -1.64 9.50
CA HIS A 185 21.57 -1.99 8.46
C HIS A 185 22.70 -0.95 8.34
N GLN A 186 22.38 0.34 8.24
CA GLN A 186 23.39 1.41 8.17
C GLN A 186 24.32 1.39 9.39
N TYR A 187 23.77 1.26 10.60
CA TYR A 187 24.56 1.17 11.83
C TYR A 187 25.51 -0.02 11.79
N LEU A 188 25.03 -1.22 11.51
CA LEU A 188 25.86 -2.43 11.47
C LEU A 188 26.97 -2.32 10.42
N GLN A 189 26.67 -1.76 9.24
CA GLN A 189 27.68 -1.54 8.19
C GLN A 189 28.74 -0.51 8.63
N SER A 190 28.33 0.54 9.34
CA SER A 190 29.26 1.54 9.88
C SER A 190 30.26 0.95 10.87
N LEU A 191 29.88 -0.07 11.65
CA LEU A 191 30.80 -0.79 12.55
C LEU A 191 31.94 -1.50 11.81
N HIS A 192 31.75 -1.79 10.52
CA HIS A 192 32.74 -2.40 9.63
C HIS A 192 33.39 -1.39 8.68
N GLY A 193 33.15 -0.09 8.85
CA GLY A 193 33.67 0.96 7.98
C GLY A 193 33.07 0.96 6.57
N ILE A 194 31.91 0.31 6.38
CA ILE A 194 31.21 0.24 5.10
C ILE A 194 30.20 1.39 5.04
N PHE A 195 30.37 2.26 4.05
CA PHE A 195 29.45 3.36 3.81
C PHE A 195 28.20 2.87 3.08
N ILE A 196 27.03 3.20 3.63
CA ILE A 196 25.72 2.98 3.00
C ILE A 196 25.15 4.35 2.62
N PRO A 197 24.66 4.53 1.37
CA PRO A 197 24.02 5.77 0.97
C PRO A 197 22.87 6.18 1.89
N PRO A 198 22.54 7.48 1.97
CA PRO A 198 21.41 7.94 2.78
C PRO A 198 20.06 7.51 2.20
N GLU A 199 19.97 7.34 0.87
CA GLU A 199 18.75 6.92 0.19
C GLU A 199 18.44 5.43 0.47
N PRO A 200 17.26 5.11 1.06
CA PRO A 200 16.89 3.73 1.36
C PRO A 200 16.75 2.83 0.13
N GLN A 201 17.48 1.71 0.13
CA GLN A 201 17.46 0.68 -0.91
C GLN A 201 17.02 -0.68 -0.34
N LEU A 202 15.84 -0.71 0.28
CA LEU A 202 15.28 -1.96 0.80
C LEU A 202 14.97 -2.94 -0.35
N PRO A 203 15.35 -4.22 -0.22
CA PRO A 203 15.12 -5.20 -1.28
C PRO A 203 13.62 -5.42 -1.49
N LYS A 204 13.26 -5.77 -2.73
CA LYS A 204 11.92 -6.27 -3.05
C LYS A 204 11.73 -7.68 -2.51
N PHE A 205 10.49 -8.14 -2.51
CA PHE A 205 10.18 -9.54 -2.27
C PHE A 205 10.47 -10.37 -3.53
N PHE A 206 11.14 -11.52 -3.37
CA PHE A 206 11.49 -12.43 -4.46
C PHE A 206 11.02 -13.85 -4.16
N THR A 207 10.69 -14.58 -5.22
CA THR A 207 10.26 -15.98 -5.21
C THR A 207 10.98 -16.74 -6.34
N PRO A 208 10.92 -18.08 -6.37
CA PRO A 208 11.44 -18.85 -7.50
C PRO A 208 10.84 -18.45 -8.87
N VAL A 209 9.66 -17.84 -8.91
CA VAL A 209 9.03 -17.36 -10.15
C VAL A 209 9.87 -16.27 -10.82
N ASP A 210 10.56 -15.43 -10.04
CA ASP A 210 11.39 -14.34 -10.57
C ASP A 210 12.66 -14.84 -11.27
N THR A 211 12.97 -16.14 -11.15
CA THR A 211 14.12 -16.78 -11.82
C THR A 211 13.77 -17.43 -13.16
N VAL A 212 12.49 -17.40 -13.56
CA VAL A 212 12.04 -17.98 -14.83
C VAL A 212 12.61 -17.16 -16.00
N ASP A 213 13.35 -17.83 -16.88
CA ASP A 213 13.83 -17.24 -18.13
C ASP A 213 12.67 -17.06 -19.12
N ILE A 214 12.41 -15.81 -19.49
CA ILE A 214 11.38 -15.42 -20.46
C ILE A 214 11.99 -14.87 -21.76
N SER A 215 13.29 -15.05 -21.98
CA SER A 215 13.95 -14.62 -23.21
C SER A 215 13.53 -15.46 -24.42
N VAL A 216 13.67 -14.89 -25.61
CA VAL A 216 13.35 -15.58 -26.88
C VAL A 216 14.29 -15.13 -28.00
N GLU A 217 14.63 -16.05 -28.90
CA GLU A 217 15.32 -15.74 -30.15
C GLU A 217 14.35 -15.84 -31.33
N PHE A 218 14.28 -14.81 -32.15
CA PHE A 218 13.40 -14.73 -33.31
C PHE A 218 14.11 -14.02 -34.47
N VAL A 219 14.11 -14.63 -35.66
CA VAL A 219 14.84 -14.15 -36.85
C VAL A 219 16.31 -13.76 -36.58
N GLY A 220 17.00 -14.53 -35.74
CA GLY A 220 18.41 -14.30 -35.38
C GLY A 220 18.63 -13.12 -34.42
N LEU A 221 17.56 -12.51 -33.91
CA LEU A 221 17.61 -11.46 -32.89
C LEU A 221 17.22 -12.06 -31.53
N LYS A 222 17.97 -11.68 -30.49
CA LYS A 222 17.69 -12.07 -29.10
C LYS A 222 16.89 -10.98 -28.40
N PHE A 223 15.83 -11.40 -27.71
CA PHE A 223 14.95 -10.53 -26.94
C PHE A 223 14.99 -10.95 -25.46
N GLU A 224 15.19 -10.00 -24.56
CA GLU A 224 15.22 -10.23 -23.10
C GLU A 224 13.87 -10.77 -22.57
N ASN A 225 12.78 -10.39 -23.23
CA ASN A 225 11.42 -10.88 -23.03
C ASN A 225 10.63 -10.70 -24.33
N PRO A 226 9.48 -11.37 -24.53
CA PRO A 226 8.76 -11.34 -25.81
C PRO A 226 7.87 -10.09 -25.97
N PHE A 227 7.95 -9.11 -25.07
CA PHE A 227 7.05 -7.96 -25.05
C PHE A 227 7.71 -6.73 -25.68
N GLY A 228 6.98 -6.09 -26.60
CA GLY A 228 7.43 -4.87 -27.25
C GLY A 228 6.32 -3.89 -27.60
N LEU A 229 6.72 -2.65 -27.83
CA LEU A 229 5.80 -1.61 -28.28
C LEU A 229 5.61 -1.66 -29.79
N ALA A 230 4.36 -1.69 -30.24
CA ALA A 230 4.01 -1.60 -31.65
C ALA A 230 4.29 -0.20 -32.24
N SER A 231 4.35 -0.11 -33.57
CA SER A 231 4.40 1.18 -34.30
C SER A 231 3.06 1.88 -34.17
N ALA A 232 2.92 2.73 -33.16
CA ALA A 232 1.64 3.30 -32.77
C ALA A 232 1.85 4.54 -31.88
N THR A 233 0.77 5.02 -31.27
CA THR A 233 0.79 6.19 -30.39
C THR A 233 1.76 6.05 -29.20
N PRO A 234 2.02 4.88 -28.58
CA PRO A 234 3.02 4.74 -27.52
C PRO A 234 4.47 4.96 -27.99
N THR A 235 4.70 4.94 -29.31
CA THR A 235 6.02 5.18 -29.92
C THR A 235 6.03 6.47 -30.76
N THR A 236 5.19 7.44 -30.42
CA THR A 236 5.10 8.74 -31.12
C THR A 236 6.42 9.52 -31.10
N SER A 237 7.25 9.36 -30.07
CA SER A 237 8.58 9.96 -29.97
C SER A 237 9.60 9.00 -29.38
N SER A 238 10.87 9.20 -29.72
CA SER A 238 11.98 8.37 -29.21
C SER A 238 12.15 8.46 -27.69
N ALA A 239 11.82 9.60 -27.09
CA ALA A 239 11.79 9.75 -25.63
C ALA A 239 10.77 8.82 -24.96
N MET A 240 9.66 8.46 -25.63
CA MET A 240 8.72 7.46 -25.10
C MET A 240 9.31 6.06 -25.15
N ILE A 241 10.00 5.71 -26.25
CA ILE A 241 10.70 4.43 -26.40
C ILE A 241 11.80 4.27 -25.35
N ARG A 242 12.59 5.32 -25.10
CA ARG A 242 13.61 5.35 -24.03
C ARG A 242 13.01 4.95 -22.68
N ARG A 243 11.92 5.62 -22.27
CA ARG A 243 11.23 5.31 -21.01
C ARG A 243 10.65 3.91 -20.99
N ALA A 244 10.22 3.37 -22.13
CA ALA A 244 9.76 1.99 -22.23
C ALA A 244 10.90 0.99 -21.99
N PHE A 245 12.09 1.25 -22.52
CA PHE A 245 13.27 0.43 -22.25
C PHE A 245 13.73 0.52 -20.80
N GLU A 246 13.71 1.71 -20.19
CA GLU A 246 13.95 1.91 -18.76
C GLU A 246 12.94 1.13 -17.89
N ALA A 247 11.69 1.03 -18.35
CA ALA A 247 10.65 0.24 -17.69
C ALA A 247 10.77 -1.29 -17.92
N GLY A 248 11.64 -1.74 -18.81
CA GLY A 248 11.93 -3.16 -19.03
C GLY A 248 11.36 -3.79 -20.31
N TRP A 249 10.70 -3.04 -21.20
CA TRP A 249 10.28 -3.55 -22.51
C TRP A 249 11.52 -4.03 -23.30
N ALA A 250 11.45 -5.20 -23.95
CA ALA A 250 12.60 -5.77 -24.66
C ALA A 250 12.81 -5.16 -26.04
N PHE A 251 11.73 -4.76 -26.70
CA PHE A 251 11.80 -4.14 -28.02
C PHE A 251 10.75 -3.06 -28.24
N ALA A 252 11.00 -2.22 -29.24
CA ALA A 252 10.03 -1.22 -29.67
C ALA A 252 10.14 -1.01 -31.18
N VAL A 253 9.00 -0.76 -31.80
CA VAL A 253 8.91 -0.36 -33.20
C VAL A 253 8.72 1.16 -33.26
N THR A 254 9.56 1.87 -34.02
CA THR A 254 9.37 3.31 -34.24
C THR A 254 7.99 3.56 -34.84
N LYS A 255 7.37 4.72 -34.56
CA LYS A 255 6.21 5.12 -35.36
C LYS A 255 6.64 5.17 -36.83
N THR A 256 5.80 4.64 -37.70
CA THR A 256 6.09 4.54 -39.14
C THR A 256 6.54 5.89 -39.68
N PHE A 257 7.66 5.96 -40.39
CA PHE A 257 8.14 7.21 -41.01
C PHE A 257 8.46 7.00 -42.49
N GLY A 258 8.40 8.08 -43.26
CA GLY A 258 8.68 8.10 -44.70
C GLY A 258 9.81 9.06 -45.04
N LEU A 259 10.13 9.15 -46.33
CA LEU A 259 11.04 10.17 -46.86
C LEU A 259 10.45 11.57 -46.69
N ASP A 260 11.29 12.60 -46.71
CA ASP A 260 10.85 13.99 -46.48
C ASP A 260 9.81 14.47 -47.52
N LYS A 261 9.84 13.91 -48.74
CA LYS A 261 8.84 14.18 -49.79
C LYS A 261 7.44 13.63 -49.47
N ASP A 262 7.35 12.65 -48.57
CA ASP A 262 6.12 11.95 -48.17
C ASP A 262 5.62 12.43 -46.80
N ILE A 263 6.02 13.63 -46.36
CA ILE A 263 5.60 14.20 -45.08
C ILE A 263 4.07 14.33 -45.02
N VAL A 264 3.50 13.98 -43.87
CA VAL A 264 2.06 14.01 -43.62
C VAL A 264 1.71 14.97 -42.49
N THR A 265 0.44 15.37 -42.44
CA THR A 265 -0.14 16.15 -41.35
C THR A 265 -1.39 15.47 -40.83
N ASN A 266 -1.44 15.19 -39.54
CA ASN A 266 -2.59 14.55 -38.90
C ASN A 266 -3.79 15.50 -38.76
N VAL A 267 -5.01 14.94 -38.75
CA VAL A 267 -6.24 15.66 -38.42
C VAL A 267 -6.61 15.52 -36.94
N SER A 268 -7.56 16.34 -36.47
CA SER A 268 -8.07 16.31 -35.09
C SER A 268 -9.59 16.51 -35.10
N PRO A 269 -10.41 15.65 -34.46
CA PRO A 269 -10.07 14.48 -33.63
C PRO A 269 -9.68 13.24 -34.48
N ARG A 270 -8.90 12.32 -33.91
CA ARG A 270 -8.37 11.16 -34.67
C ARG A 270 -8.23 9.83 -33.93
N ILE A 271 -8.39 9.81 -32.61
CA ILE A 271 -8.39 8.58 -31.80
C ILE A 271 -9.59 8.65 -30.87
N VAL A 272 -10.44 7.63 -30.89
CA VAL A 272 -11.65 7.56 -30.10
C VAL A 272 -11.76 6.20 -29.40
N ARG A 273 -12.44 6.18 -28.24
CA ARG A 273 -12.81 4.92 -27.61
C ARG A 273 -13.74 4.12 -28.51
N GLY A 274 -13.61 2.80 -28.48
CA GLY A 274 -14.52 1.91 -29.17
C GLY A 274 -15.87 1.80 -28.46
N THR A 275 -16.89 1.39 -29.21
CA THR A 275 -18.25 1.10 -28.71
C THR A 275 -18.48 -0.40 -28.49
N THR A 276 -17.43 -1.22 -28.64
CA THR A 276 -17.51 -2.70 -28.60
C THR A 276 -17.92 -3.26 -27.24
N SER A 277 -17.76 -2.48 -26.17
CA SER A 277 -18.12 -2.85 -24.79
C SER A 277 -19.18 -1.90 -24.18
N GLY A 278 -20.09 -1.38 -25.01
CA GLY A 278 -21.20 -0.54 -24.56
C GLY A 278 -20.76 0.85 -24.07
N HIS A 279 -21.44 1.38 -23.05
CA HIS A 279 -21.19 2.71 -22.47
C HIS A 279 -20.25 2.68 -21.26
N THR A 280 -19.23 1.82 -21.31
CA THR A 280 -18.17 1.79 -20.29
C THR A 280 -17.06 2.78 -20.64
N PHE A 281 -16.79 3.69 -19.72
CA PHE A 281 -15.73 4.71 -19.82
C PHE A 281 -14.62 4.42 -18.77
N GLY A 282 -13.47 5.07 -18.92
CA GLY A 282 -12.35 4.88 -18.00
C GLY A 282 -11.49 3.64 -18.35
N PRO A 283 -11.04 2.85 -17.36
CA PRO A 283 -10.05 1.79 -17.58
C PRO A 283 -10.56 0.66 -18.48
N GLY A 284 -9.64 -0.09 -19.08
CA GLY A 284 -9.96 -1.32 -19.81
C GLY A 284 -10.92 -1.13 -20.99
N GLN A 285 -10.75 -0.05 -21.77
CA GLN A 285 -11.57 0.17 -22.97
C GLN A 285 -11.47 -1.04 -23.91
N GLY A 286 -12.62 -1.56 -24.34
CA GLY A 286 -12.67 -2.78 -25.15
C GLY A 286 -12.04 -2.65 -26.53
N SER A 287 -11.92 -1.44 -27.05
CA SER A 287 -11.15 -1.13 -28.26
C SER A 287 -10.91 0.37 -28.39
N PHE A 288 -10.08 0.73 -29.37
CA PHE A 288 -9.92 2.09 -29.88
C PHE A 288 -10.07 2.09 -31.39
N LEU A 289 -10.61 3.16 -31.95
CA LEU A 289 -10.59 3.44 -33.39
C LEU A 289 -9.68 4.63 -33.64
N ASN A 290 -8.86 4.55 -34.68
CA ASN A 290 -8.00 5.66 -35.09
C ASN A 290 -8.07 5.90 -36.59
N ILE A 291 -7.91 7.17 -36.96
CA ILE A 291 -7.68 7.67 -38.32
C ILE A 291 -6.35 8.44 -38.37
N GLU A 292 -5.38 8.02 -37.54
CA GLU A 292 -4.05 8.62 -37.48
C GLU A 292 -3.19 8.12 -38.64
N LEU A 293 -2.35 9.00 -39.17
CA LEU A 293 -1.41 8.68 -40.24
C LEU A 293 -0.09 8.13 -39.67
N ILE A 294 0.92 8.05 -40.54
CA ILE A 294 2.32 7.83 -40.14
C ILE A 294 2.85 9.02 -39.32
N SER A 295 4.10 8.91 -38.87
CA SER A 295 4.80 9.95 -38.11
C SER A 295 4.82 11.28 -38.85
N GLU A 296 4.50 12.36 -38.13
CA GLU A 296 4.72 13.75 -38.57
C GLU A 296 6.18 14.20 -38.37
N LYS A 297 7.00 13.40 -37.69
CA LYS A 297 8.45 13.62 -37.54
C LYS A 297 9.21 13.01 -38.73
N THR A 298 10.26 13.70 -39.17
CA THR A 298 11.06 13.38 -40.35
C THR A 298 11.85 12.07 -40.22
N ALA A 299 12.32 11.53 -41.35
CA ALA A 299 13.25 10.42 -41.34
C ALA A 299 14.53 10.76 -40.56
N GLY A 300 15.09 11.96 -40.75
CA GLY A 300 16.28 12.41 -40.03
C GLY A 300 16.15 12.32 -38.51
N TYR A 301 14.99 12.72 -37.96
CA TYR A 301 14.69 12.58 -36.53
C TYR A 301 14.73 11.12 -36.07
N TRP A 302 14.08 10.22 -36.82
CA TRP A 302 13.99 8.81 -36.46
C TRP A 302 15.31 8.07 -36.60
N LEU A 303 16.07 8.33 -37.66
CA LEU A 303 17.38 7.74 -37.88
C LEU A 303 18.36 8.13 -36.77
N GLN A 304 18.41 9.41 -36.41
CA GLN A 304 19.19 9.87 -35.26
C GLN A 304 18.73 9.20 -33.96
N SER A 305 17.43 9.16 -33.74
CA SER A 305 16.85 8.56 -32.53
C SER A 305 17.15 7.07 -32.40
N VAL A 306 17.13 6.30 -33.50
CA VAL A 306 17.48 4.88 -33.49
C VAL A 306 18.94 4.69 -33.09
N SER A 307 19.85 5.50 -33.62
CA SER A 307 21.27 5.47 -33.21
C SER A 307 21.45 5.76 -31.72
N GLU A 308 20.76 6.77 -31.19
CA GLU A 308 20.81 7.11 -29.76
C GLU A 308 20.24 5.99 -28.88
N LEU A 309 19.09 5.43 -29.27
CA LEU A 309 18.46 4.33 -28.54
C LEU A 309 19.33 3.07 -28.55
N LYS A 310 19.94 2.72 -29.69
CA LYS A 310 20.84 1.55 -29.77
C LYS A 310 22.16 1.75 -29.04
N ARG A 311 22.69 2.97 -29.00
CA ARG A 311 23.88 3.32 -28.20
C ARG A 311 23.61 3.13 -26.71
N ASP A 312 22.48 3.66 -26.23
CA ASP A 312 22.16 3.70 -24.81
C ASP A 312 21.56 2.36 -24.31
N PHE A 313 20.90 1.61 -25.22
CA PHE A 313 20.23 0.34 -24.93
C PHE A 313 20.69 -0.77 -25.91
N PRO A 314 21.95 -1.23 -25.82
CA PRO A 314 22.51 -2.16 -26.80
C PRO A 314 21.81 -3.52 -26.83
N SER A 315 21.30 -4.01 -25.69
CA SER A 315 20.57 -5.27 -25.58
C SER A 315 19.13 -5.21 -26.08
N LYS A 316 18.53 -4.01 -26.16
CA LYS A 316 17.14 -3.82 -26.59
C LYS A 316 17.05 -3.84 -28.11
N VAL A 317 15.99 -4.44 -28.65
CA VAL A 317 15.76 -4.48 -30.11
C VAL A 317 14.95 -3.24 -30.53
N VAL A 318 15.43 -2.53 -31.55
CA VAL A 318 14.72 -1.38 -32.14
C VAL A 318 14.39 -1.74 -33.58
N VAL A 319 13.11 -1.70 -33.93
CA VAL A 319 12.63 -1.99 -35.30
C VAL A 319 12.17 -0.69 -35.92
N ALA A 320 12.81 -0.28 -37.02
CA ALA A 320 12.38 0.88 -37.79
C ALA A 320 11.15 0.51 -38.65
N SER A 321 9.99 1.09 -38.36
CA SER A 321 8.83 1.00 -39.25
C SER A 321 8.92 2.07 -40.32
N VAL A 322 8.95 1.67 -41.58
CA VAL A 322 9.14 2.58 -42.73
C VAL A 322 8.03 2.41 -43.76
N MET A 323 7.71 3.49 -44.50
CA MET A 323 6.69 3.48 -45.53
C MET A 323 7.05 4.41 -46.69
N CYS A 324 6.89 3.91 -47.92
CA CYS A 324 7.02 4.69 -49.15
C CYS A 324 5.82 4.44 -50.06
N GLY A 325 5.65 5.29 -51.09
CA GLY A 325 4.78 4.98 -52.23
C GLY A 325 5.25 3.72 -52.98
N TYR A 326 4.52 3.32 -54.03
CA TYR A 326 4.90 2.17 -54.86
C TYR A 326 6.07 2.52 -55.81
N SER A 327 7.26 2.68 -55.24
CA SER A 327 8.50 3.07 -55.93
C SER A 327 9.65 2.23 -55.39
N LYS A 328 10.32 1.48 -56.27
CA LYS A 328 11.43 0.60 -55.87
C LYS A 328 12.60 1.41 -55.32
N GLU A 329 12.87 2.55 -55.95
CA GLU A 329 13.94 3.46 -55.59
C GLU A 329 13.75 3.98 -54.17
N ASP A 330 12.54 4.45 -53.85
CA ASP A 330 12.21 5.02 -52.54
C ASP A 330 12.32 3.98 -51.41
N TRP A 331 11.77 2.78 -51.64
CA TRP A 331 11.89 1.67 -50.68
C TRP A 331 13.34 1.27 -50.46
N THR A 332 14.16 1.25 -51.51
CA THR A 332 15.58 0.89 -51.41
C THR A 332 16.33 1.94 -50.59
N GLU A 333 16.11 3.23 -50.87
CA GLU A 333 16.73 4.35 -50.17
C GLU A 333 16.38 4.34 -48.68
N LEU A 334 15.08 4.33 -48.33
CA LEU A 334 14.65 4.45 -46.94
C LEU A 334 15.07 3.25 -46.09
N CYS A 335 15.02 2.03 -46.64
CA CYS A 335 15.49 0.83 -45.94
C CYS A 335 17.01 0.86 -45.69
N GLN A 336 17.81 1.32 -46.67
CA GLN A 336 19.27 1.44 -46.49
C GLN A 336 19.62 2.48 -45.42
N LEU A 337 18.92 3.61 -45.41
CA LEU A 337 19.08 4.63 -44.37
C LEU A 337 18.74 4.07 -42.97
N ALA A 338 17.66 3.29 -42.86
CA ALA A 338 17.23 2.69 -41.61
C ALA A 338 18.13 1.54 -41.12
N GLU A 339 18.75 0.77 -42.02
CA GLU A 339 19.70 -0.29 -41.67
C GLU A 339 21.02 0.27 -41.13
N ARG A 340 21.48 1.40 -41.68
CA ARG A 340 22.77 2.02 -41.33
C ARG A 340 22.58 3.49 -40.99
N PRO A 341 21.94 3.81 -39.86
CA PRO A 341 21.82 5.20 -39.45
C PRO A 341 23.24 5.74 -39.18
N VAL A 342 23.66 6.73 -39.97
CA VAL A 342 25.03 7.23 -40.03
C VAL A 342 25.50 7.65 -38.63
N PRO A 343 26.71 7.24 -38.16
CA PRO A 343 27.32 7.84 -36.98
C PRO A 343 27.63 9.31 -37.31
N MET A 344 27.07 10.27 -36.56
CA MET A 344 27.47 11.67 -36.77
C MET A 344 28.97 11.82 -36.49
N LEU A 345 29.70 12.25 -37.52
CA LEU A 345 30.96 12.96 -37.40
C LEU A 345 30.64 14.27 -36.69
N TRP A 346 31.12 14.42 -35.45
CA TRP A 346 31.12 15.71 -34.77
C TRP A 346 32.12 16.63 -35.51
N ASN A 347 31.63 17.74 -36.05
CA ASN A 347 32.45 18.93 -36.32
C ASN A 347 32.22 19.94 -35.21
#